data_AF-A0A5N6K8L5-F1
#
_entry.id   AF-A0A5N6K8L5-F1
#
_cell.length_a   1.000
_cell.length_b   1.000
_cell.length_c   1.000
_cell.angle_alpha   90.00
_cell.angle_beta   90.00
_cell.angle_gamma   90.00
#
_symmetry.space_group_name_H-M   'P 1'
#
loop_
_entity.id
_entity.type
_entity.pdbx_description
1 polymer ?
#
loop_
_entity_poly.entity_id
_entity_poly.type
_entity_poly.pdbx_seq_one_letter_code
_entity_poly.pdbx_strand_id
1 'polypeptide(L)'
;MHANETSNGTNGVERRKRIVIGMTGATGAILGIKLLTTLRRLNVETHLVISQWAEATIKYETDYTPANVRALADHVHSNHDQAAPISSGSFHADGMIILPCSMKTLAAVNAGYCDDLISRAADVMLKERRRLVLAVRETPLSEIHLRNMLDVTRAGAIICPAMPAFYTKPDSIDDLVDQMIGRMLDLFNIDTGDFERWSGFQKENSCKLIRGKRFEEELRINENKLRNQQHYACSKHENYNTSLIMALVSGPGRAGSTALPEELQLAIEPHVKYIQSLDSRKDELEYWHTEHLRLNGLYWGLTALHLLGRPDALPRRETIDFVLNCQHENGGFGAAPGHDAHLLYTVSAVQILVMVDAVEDLEKNLDGKGKDLVGKYLADLQNKDTGTFAGDEWGEEDTRFLYAALNALSLLHFLHLVDVDKAVNYIVSCANFDGGYGVSPGAESHSGQIFACLGALSIAKRIDVVNIDKLGRWLSERQVECGGLNGRPEKVEDVCYSWWVATSLAMIGRLHWIDGEKLTNFILKCQDTEEGGFADC
;
A
#
# COMPACT_ATOMS: atom_id res chain seq x y z
N MET A 1 40.89 42.53 -45.90
CA MET A 1 40.84 43.60 -44.87
C MET A 1 39.57 43.37 -44.07
N HIS A 2 39.63 43.38 -42.74
CA HIS A 2 38.42 43.49 -41.92
C HIS A 2 37.98 44.95 -41.88
N ALA A 3 36.68 45.19 -42.00
CA ALA A 3 36.04 46.42 -41.54
C ALA A 3 35.22 46.05 -40.30
N ASN A 4 35.60 46.57 -39.14
CA ASN A 4 34.80 46.42 -37.92
C ASN A 4 33.68 47.45 -37.96
N GLU A 5 32.42 47.01 -38.06
CA GLU A 5 31.30 47.84 -37.63
C GLU A 5 31.10 47.64 -36.13
N THR A 6 31.52 48.65 -35.36
CA THR A 6 31.36 48.68 -33.90
C THR A 6 29.91 49.01 -33.54
N SER A 7 29.10 47.99 -33.27
CA SER A 7 27.83 48.18 -32.57
C SER A 7 28.10 48.58 -31.11
N ASN A 8 27.56 49.74 -30.70
CA ASN A 8 27.81 50.27 -29.35
C ASN A 8 27.17 49.40 -28.27
N GLY A 9 27.98 48.99 -27.29
CA GLY A 9 27.52 48.24 -26.12
C GLY A 9 26.70 49.12 -25.17
N THR A 10 25.38 49.16 -25.34
CA THR A 10 24.47 49.53 -24.26
C THR A 10 24.31 48.34 -23.32
N ASN A 11 25.06 48.32 -22.22
CA ASN A 11 24.83 47.39 -21.10
C ASN A 11 23.52 47.75 -20.39
N GLY A 12 22.39 47.47 -21.03
CA GLY A 12 21.10 47.43 -20.37
C GLY A 12 21.10 46.27 -19.37
N VAL A 13 20.93 46.57 -18.08
CA VAL A 13 20.70 45.53 -17.08
C VAL A 13 19.39 44.85 -17.44
N GLU A 14 19.45 43.57 -17.83
CA GLU A 14 18.27 42.83 -18.21
C GLU A 14 17.34 42.71 -16.99
N ARG A 15 16.17 43.34 -17.11
CA ARG A 15 15.17 43.39 -16.04
C ARG A 15 14.66 41.97 -15.76
N ARG A 16 14.57 41.60 -14.48
CA ARG A 16 13.84 40.39 -14.05
C ARG A 16 12.42 40.39 -14.62
N LYS A 17 11.99 39.27 -15.23
CA LYS A 17 10.58 39.08 -15.62
C LYS A 17 9.68 39.32 -14.41
N ARG A 18 8.52 39.95 -14.62
CA ARG A 18 7.50 40.22 -13.60
C ARG A 18 6.24 39.43 -13.88
N ILE A 19 5.88 38.53 -12.98
CA ILE A 19 4.64 37.75 -13.08
C ILE A 19 3.72 38.09 -11.90
N VAL A 20 2.47 38.41 -12.24
CA VAL A 20 1.39 38.58 -11.25
C VAL A 20 0.81 37.20 -10.92
N ILE A 21 0.66 36.88 -9.64
CA ILE A 21 0.18 35.58 -9.16
C ILE A 21 -1.13 35.81 -8.39
N GLY A 22 -2.23 35.24 -8.87
CA GLY A 22 -3.53 35.24 -8.19
C GLY A 22 -3.83 33.88 -7.57
N MET A 23 -3.91 33.80 -6.24
CA MET A 23 -4.41 32.60 -5.56
C MET A 23 -5.87 32.80 -5.17
N THR A 24 -6.75 31.86 -5.56
CA THR A 24 -8.20 31.95 -5.32
C THR A 24 -8.75 30.71 -4.61
N GLY A 25 -9.96 30.80 -4.05
CA GLY A 25 -10.57 29.76 -3.23
C GLY A 25 -11.08 28.53 -4.00
N ALA A 26 -10.22 27.89 -4.76
CA ALA A 26 -10.41 26.55 -5.29
C ALA A 26 -9.29 25.64 -4.75
N THR A 27 -9.57 24.35 -4.66
CA THR A 27 -8.60 23.36 -4.16
C THR A 27 -7.38 23.21 -5.07
N GLY A 28 -6.24 22.84 -4.48
CA GLY A 28 -4.93 22.79 -5.13
C GLY A 28 -4.01 23.92 -4.68
N ALA A 29 -4.12 24.40 -3.44
CA ALA A 29 -3.31 25.51 -2.92
C ALA A 29 -1.80 25.26 -3.03
N ILE A 30 -1.36 24.01 -2.86
CA ILE A 30 0.04 23.58 -3.01
C ILE A 30 0.65 23.96 -4.37
N LEU A 31 -0.15 23.98 -5.45
CA LEU A 31 0.32 24.36 -6.79
C LEU A 31 0.76 25.83 -6.84
N GLY A 32 -0.02 26.74 -6.23
CA GLY A 32 0.36 28.15 -6.14
C GLY A 32 1.58 28.40 -5.24
N ILE A 33 1.75 27.57 -4.20
CA ILE A 33 2.90 27.61 -3.29
C ILE A 33 4.18 27.12 -3.99
N LYS A 34 4.13 26.00 -4.72
CA LYS A 34 5.25 25.49 -5.52
C LYS A 34 5.62 26.47 -6.63
N LEU A 35 4.62 27.04 -7.33
CA LEU A 35 4.83 28.09 -8.34
C LEU A 35 5.62 29.28 -7.81
N LEU A 36 5.26 29.82 -6.63
CA LEU A 36 6.01 30.93 -6.00
C LEU A 36 7.45 30.52 -5.66
N THR A 37 7.65 29.32 -5.11
CA THR A 37 8.97 28.79 -4.76
C THR A 37 9.85 28.62 -6.00
N THR A 38 9.33 28.04 -7.09
CA THR A 38 10.04 27.86 -8.36
C THR A 38 10.34 29.19 -9.05
N LEU A 39 9.40 30.15 -9.05
CA LEU A 39 9.64 31.49 -9.59
C LEU A 39 10.73 32.26 -8.81
N ARG A 40 10.75 32.14 -7.48
CA ARG A 40 11.82 32.68 -6.63
C ARG A 40 13.17 32.03 -6.95
N ARG A 41 13.22 30.70 -7.10
CA ARG A 41 14.44 29.95 -7.49
C ARG A 41 14.98 30.41 -8.85
N LEU A 42 14.09 30.75 -9.79
CA LEU A 42 14.41 31.24 -11.14
C LEU A 42 14.60 32.77 -11.22
N ASN A 43 14.68 33.47 -10.08
CA ASN A 43 14.86 34.93 -9.98
C ASN A 43 13.85 35.76 -10.80
N VAL A 44 12.60 35.32 -10.82
CA VAL A 44 11.46 36.06 -11.39
C VAL A 44 10.86 36.93 -10.30
N GLU A 45 10.58 38.20 -10.61
CA GLU A 45 9.97 39.15 -9.68
C GLU A 45 8.45 38.90 -9.60
N THR A 46 7.93 38.65 -8.41
CA THR A 46 6.57 38.13 -8.19
C THR A 46 5.65 39.14 -7.50
N HIS A 47 4.45 39.33 -8.05
CA HIS A 47 3.40 40.18 -7.49
C HIS A 47 2.19 39.33 -7.10
N LEU A 48 2.13 38.92 -5.84
CA LEU A 48 1.13 38.01 -5.30
C LEU A 48 -0.12 38.75 -4.80
N VAL A 49 -1.29 38.19 -5.12
CA VAL A 49 -2.59 38.54 -4.52
C VAL A 49 -3.26 37.24 -4.08
N ILE A 50 -3.72 37.18 -2.83
CA ILE A 50 -4.42 36.03 -2.26
C ILE A 50 -5.85 36.49 -1.93
N SER A 51 -6.87 35.76 -2.40
CA SER A 51 -8.26 36.05 -2.01
C SER A 51 -8.60 35.47 -0.64
N GLN A 52 -9.62 36.03 0.04
CA GLN A 52 -10.05 35.59 1.37
C GLN A 52 -10.27 34.07 1.46
N TRP A 53 -10.86 33.46 0.43
CA TRP A 53 -11.09 32.02 0.39
C TRP A 53 -9.82 31.21 0.13
N ALA A 54 -8.85 31.73 -0.63
CA ALA A 54 -7.54 31.08 -0.75
C ALA A 54 -6.79 31.04 0.58
N GLU A 55 -6.94 32.05 1.44
CA GLU A 55 -6.35 32.02 2.80
C GLU A 55 -7.00 30.97 3.72
N ALA A 56 -8.23 30.56 3.44
CA ALA A 56 -8.86 29.40 4.07
C ALA A 56 -8.36 28.09 3.47
N THR A 57 -8.35 27.97 2.13
CA THR A 57 -7.87 26.78 1.42
C THR A 57 -6.41 26.43 1.75
N ILE A 58 -5.51 27.42 1.79
CA ILE A 58 -4.10 27.24 2.16
C ILE A 58 -3.95 26.53 3.52
N LYS A 59 -4.75 26.94 4.53
CA LYS A 59 -4.74 26.36 5.89
C LYS A 59 -5.43 25.00 5.99
N TYR A 60 -6.27 24.65 5.02
CA TYR A 60 -7.04 23.41 5.00
C TYR A 60 -6.30 22.29 4.26
N GLU A 61 -5.49 22.65 3.27
CA GLU A 61 -4.82 21.70 2.37
C GLU A 61 -3.32 21.54 2.62
N THR A 62 -2.70 22.41 3.41
CA THR A 62 -1.24 22.43 3.58
C THR A 62 -0.82 22.95 4.97
N ASP A 63 0.37 22.57 5.42
CA ASP A 63 1.00 23.10 6.65
C ASP A 63 1.45 24.57 6.53
N TYR A 64 1.28 25.21 5.36
CA TYR A 64 1.66 26.60 5.17
C TYR A 64 0.63 27.54 5.79
N THR A 65 1.09 28.52 6.57
CA THR A 65 0.23 29.66 6.91
C THR A 65 0.15 30.63 5.73
N PRO A 66 -0.95 31.40 5.59
CA PRO A 66 -0.99 32.51 4.63
C PRO A 66 0.03 33.63 4.89
N ALA A 67 0.76 33.63 6.01
CA ALA A 67 1.93 34.48 6.19
C ALA A 67 3.18 33.87 5.53
N ASN A 68 3.37 32.55 5.67
CA ASN A 68 4.46 31.81 5.01
C ASN A 68 4.37 31.95 3.49
N VAL A 69 3.16 31.77 2.91
CA VAL A 69 2.95 31.90 1.45
C VAL A 69 3.20 33.33 0.96
N ARG A 70 2.76 34.35 1.71
CA ARG A 70 3.09 35.75 1.41
C ARG A 70 4.59 36.02 1.40
N ALA A 71 5.34 35.40 2.32
CA ALA A 71 6.80 35.52 2.40
C ALA A 71 7.55 34.81 1.24
N LEU A 72 6.87 34.10 0.33
CA LEU A 72 7.45 33.54 -0.89
C LEU A 72 7.50 34.53 -2.07
N ALA A 73 6.73 35.62 -2.04
CA ALA A 73 6.72 36.63 -3.11
C ALA A 73 7.75 37.77 -2.88
N ASP A 74 8.04 38.55 -3.92
CA ASP A 74 8.77 39.84 -3.81
C ASP A 74 7.81 40.95 -3.32
N HIS A 75 6.59 40.95 -3.86
CA HIS A 75 5.55 41.93 -3.57
C HIS A 75 4.20 41.26 -3.32
N VAL A 76 3.48 41.70 -2.28
CA VAL A 76 2.15 41.20 -1.89
C VAL A 76 1.18 42.37 -1.85
N HIS A 77 0.01 42.19 -2.47
CA HIS A 77 -1.05 43.21 -2.53
C HIS A 77 -2.33 42.66 -1.92
N SER A 78 -3.14 43.52 -1.29
CA SER A 78 -4.46 43.12 -0.77
C SER A 78 -5.43 42.90 -1.92
N ASN A 79 -6.29 41.88 -1.86
CA ASN A 79 -7.31 41.67 -2.89
C ASN A 79 -8.34 42.82 -2.99
N HIS A 80 -8.38 43.71 -1.99
CA HIS A 80 -9.19 44.92 -1.98
C HIS A 80 -8.42 46.19 -2.40
N ASP A 81 -7.10 46.11 -2.62
CA ASP A 81 -6.30 47.28 -3.04
C ASP A 81 -6.43 47.52 -4.54
N GLN A 82 -7.55 48.13 -4.90
CA GLN A 82 -7.87 48.57 -6.26
C GLN A 82 -6.89 49.65 -6.82
N ALA A 83 -5.96 50.16 -5.99
CA ALA A 83 -4.94 51.14 -6.38
C ALA A 83 -3.51 50.54 -6.49
N ALA A 84 -3.33 49.25 -6.17
CA ALA A 84 -2.05 48.55 -6.31
C ALA A 84 -1.51 48.64 -7.75
N PRO A 85 -0.17 48.71 -7.97
CA PRO A 85 0.40 48.97 -9.30
C PRO A 85 -0.08 48.04 -10.42
N ILE A 86 -0.35 46.78 -10.10
CA ILE A 86 -0.85 45.75 -11.03
C ILE A 86 -2.28 46.02 -11.54
N SER A 87 -3.01 46.98 -10.98
CA SER A 87 -4.33 47.43 -11.45
C SER A 87 -4.28 48.41 -12.63
N SER A 88 -3.06 48.77 -13.09
CA SER A 88 -2.80 49.70 -14.20
C SER A 88 -2.02 49.06 -15.34
N GLY A 89 -2.40 49.37 -16.58
CA GLY A 89 -1.66 48.97 -17.79
C GLY A 89 -0.27 49.61 -17.88
N SER A 90 -0.05 50.80 -17.29
CA SER A 90 1.25 51.44 -17.27
C SER A 90 2.30 50.66 -16.46
N PHE A 91 1.87 49.90 -15.45
CA PHE A 91 2.74 48.96 -14.76
C PHE A 91 3.07 47.79 -15.70
N HIS A 92 4.33 47.69 -16.12
CA HIS A 92 4.78 46.63 -17.01
C HIS A 92 4.96 45.33 -16.22
N ALA A 93 3.97 44.44 -16.31
CA ALA A 93 4.10 43.01 -16.00
C ALA A 93 4.28 42.22 -17.31
N ASP A 94 5.04 41.13 -17.27
CA ASP A 94 5.25 40.24 -18.41
C ASP A 94 4.09 39.23 -18.57
N GLY A 95 3.31 39.04 -17.51
CA GLY A 95 2.00 38.40 -17.55
C GLY A 95 1.43 38.07 -16.17
N MET A 96 0.39 37.24 -16.13
CA MET A 96 -0.31 36.81 -14.92
C MET A 96 -0.68 35.32 -14.97
N ILE A 97 -0.56 34.65 -13.82
CA ILE A 97 -1.09 33.30 -13.58
C ILE A 97 -2.11 33.37 -12.45
N ILE A 98 -3.29 32.78 -12.63
CA ILE A 98 -4.24 32.52 -11.54
C ILE A 98 -4.22 31.02 -11.24
N LEU A 99 -3.67 30.65 -10.08
CA LEU A 99 -3.41 29.26 -9.67
C LEU A 99 -3.58 29.10 -8.15
N PRO A 100 -4.52 28.26 -7.67
CA PRO A 100 -5.67 27.72 -8.40
C PRO A 100 -6.69 28.82 -8.76
N CYS A 101 -7.42 28.63 -9.87
CA CYS A 101 -8.48 29.54 -10.34
C CYS A 101 -9.87 28.96 -10.10
N SER A 102 -10.67 29.65 -9.28
CA SER A 102 -12.04 29.28 -8.94
C SER A 102 -13.04 29.69 -10.02
N MET A 103 -14.19 29.01 -10.07
CA MET A 103 -15.27 29.35 -11.02
C MET A 103 -15.86 30.75 -10.77
N LYS A 104 -15.84 31.28 -9.52
CA LYS A 104 -16.20 32.70 -9.26
C LYS A 104 -15.22 33.64 -9.97
N THR A 105 -13.92 33.40 -9.84
CA THR A 105 -12.89 34.25 -10.47
C THR A 105 -12.92 34.13 -12.00
N LEU A 106 -13.08 32.93 -12.55
CA LEU A 106 -13.26 32.75 -13.99
C LEU A 106 -14.46 33.55 -14.52
N ALA A 107 -15.61 33.48 -13.83
CA ALA A 107 -16.80 34.25 -14.21
C ALA A 107 -16.57 35.78 -14.07
N ALA A 108 -15.83 36.22 -13.06
CA ALA A 108 -15.47 37.63 -12.88
C ALA A 108 -14.56 38.15 -14.02
N VAL A 109 -13.58 37.35 -14.44
CA VAL A 109 -12.70 37.67 -15.58
C VAL A 109 -13.47 37.67 -16.90
N ASN A 110 -14.40 36.74 -17.11
CA ASN A 110 -15.24 36.73 -18.33
C ASN A 110 -16.20 37.93 -18.40
N ALA A 111 -16.77 38.33 -17.26
CA ALA A 111 -17.73 39.43 -17.19
C ALA A 111 -17.08 40.83 -17.04
N GLY A 112 -15.77 40.91 -16.78
CA GLY A 112 -14.99 42.16 -16.78
C GLY A 112 -15.34 43.18 -15.68
N TYR A 113 -16.15 42.84 -14.68
CA TYR A 113 -16.65 43.82 -13.70
C TYR A 113 -15.65 44.20 -12.59
N CYS A 114 -14.54 43.47 -12.46
CA CYS A 114 -13.36 43.86 -11.68
C CYS A 114 -13.62 44.24 -10.20
N ASP A 115 -14.44 43.47 -9.47
CA ASP A 115 -14.75 43.75 -8.04
C ASP A 115 -13.51 43.66 -7.13
N ASP A 116 -12.56 42.80 -7.48
CA ASP A 116 -11.34 42.56 -6.74
C ASP A 116 -10.06 42.77 -7.57
N LEU A 117 -8.91 42.84 -6.89
CA LEU A 117 -7.63 43.11 -7.54
C LEU A 117 -7.19 41.97 -8.48
N ILE A 118 -7.56 40.72 -8.18
CA ILE A 118 -7.26 39.57 -9.04
C ILE A 118 -7.99 39.69 -10.39
N SER A 119 -9.30 39.92 -10.38
CA SER A 119 -10.09 40.09 -11.60
C SER A 119 -9.67 41.34 -12.38
N ARG A 120 -9.31 42.43 -11.70
CA ARG A 120 -8.80 43.64 -12.36
C ARG A 120 -7.40 43.47 -12.98
N ALA A 121 -6.47 42.80 -12.30
CA ALA A 121 -5.15 42.53 -12.87
C ALA A 121 -5.25 41.61 -14.11
N ALA A 122 -6.24 40.70 -14.14
CA ALA A 122 -6.54 39.87 -15.30
C ALA A 122 -7.12 40.68 -16.48
N ASP A 123 -8.05 41.61 -16.24
CA ASP A 123 -8.51 42.58 -17.28
C ASP A 123 -7.34 43.39 -17.84
N VAL A 124 -6.44 43.87 -16.97
CA VAL A 124 -5.21 44.56 -17.40
C VAL A 124 -4.37 43.67 -18.32
N MET A 125 -4.22 42.37 -18.06
CA MET A 125 -3.52 41.50 -19.00
C MET A 125 -4.25 41.38 -20.35
N LEU A 126 -5.58 41.17 -20.34
CA LEU A 126 -6.39 41.01 -21.55
C LEU A 126 -6.36 42.26 -22.44
N LYS A 127 -6.56 43.44 -21.87
CA LYS A 127 -6.63 44.70 -22.64
C LYS A 127 -5.26 45.19 -23.13
N GLU A 128 -4.20 44.96 -22.35
CA GLU A 128 -2.81 45.27 -22.75
C GLU A 128 -2.18 44.16 -23.62
N ARG A 129 -2.95 43.13 -24.00
CA ARG A 129 -2.51 41.98 -24.81
C ARG A 129 -1.31 41.22 -24.24
N ARG A 130 -1.23 41.13 -22.91
CA ARG A 130 -0.23 40.38 -22.15
C ARG A 130 -0.75 38.97 -21.84
N ARG A 131 0.16 38.07 -21.46
CA ARG A 131 -0.18 36.67 -21.21
C ARG A 131 -0.92 36.50 -19.88
N LEU A 132 -2.16 36.01 -19.96
CA LEU A 132 -2.97 35.59 -18.82
C LEU A 132 -3.18 34.08 -18.88
N VAL A 133 -2.78 33.35 -17.83
CA VAL A 133 -3.00 31.91 -17.67
C VAL A 133 -3.94 31.67 -16.51
N LEU A 134 -4.97 30.85 -16.73
CA LEU A 134 -6.02 30.54 -15.76
C LEU A 134 -6.02 29.03 -15.50
N ALA A 135 -5.52 28.63 -14.33
CA ALA A 135 -5.54 27.25 -13.88
C ALA A 135 -6.88 26.90 -13.22
N VAL A 136 -7.91 26.85 -14.07
CA VAL A 136 -9.29 26.58 -13.65
C VAL A 136 -9.40 25.17 -13.06
N ARG A 137 -9.90 25.06 -11.82
CA ARG A 137 -10.19 23.78 -11.17
C ARG A 137 -11.67 23.67 -10.87
N GLU A 138 -12.34 22.73 -11.53
CA GLU A 138 -13.61 22.16 -11.07
C GLU A 138 -13.83 20.76 -11.64
N THR A 139 -14.58 19.89 -10.95
CA THR A 139 -15.10 18.65 -11.52
C THR A 139 -16.38 18.17 -10.81
N PRO A 140 -17.46 17.81 -11.52
CA PRO A 140 -17.65 17.88 -12.98
C PRO A 140 -17.88 19.33 -13.48
N LEU A 141 -17.73 19.55 -14.79
CA LEU A 141 -17.93 20.86 -15.42
C LEU A 141 -19.38 21.09 -15.84
N SER A 142 -19.93 22.26 -15.50
CA SER A 142 -21.23 22.71 -16.02
C SER A 142 -21.08 23.42 -17.37
N GLU A 143 -22.19 23.54 -18.11
CA GLU A 143 -22.23 24.32 -19.35
C GLU A 143 -21.83 25.79 -19.14
N ILE A 144 -22.12 26.36 -17.96
CA ILE A 144 -21.72 27.72 -17.56
C ILE A 144 -20.19 27.81 -17.43
N HIS A 145 -19.55 26.79 -16.83
CA HIS A 145 -18.10 26.72 -16.70
C HIS A 145 -17.43 26.63 -18.08
N LEU A 146 -17.97 25.77 -18.96
CA LEU A 146 -17.48 25.58 -20.33
C LEU A 146 -17.61 26.86 -21.17
N ARG A 147 -18.75 27.57 -21.10
CA ARG A 147 -18.94 28.86 -21.79
C ARG A 147 -17.96 29.93 -21.29
N ASN A 148 -17.82 30.09 -19.97
CA ASN A 148 -16.86 31.06 -19.41
C ASN A 148 -15.41 30.75 -19.84
N MET A 149 -14.99 29.48 -19.86
CA MET A 149 -13.65 29.09 -20.32
C MET A 149 -13.44 29.38 -21.82
N LEU A 150 -14.46 29.13 -22.66
CA LEU A 150 -14.41 29.41 -24.10
C LEU A 150 -14.28 30.92 -24.38
N ASP A 151 -15.03 31.76 -23.67
CA ASP A 151 -15.09 33.19 -23.95
C ASP A 151 -13.86 33.96 -23.44
N VAL A 152 -13.28 33.61 -22.28
CA VAL A 152 -11.96 34.17 -21.89
C VAL A 152 -10.83 33.70 -22.81
N THR A 153 -10.93 32.48 -23.36
CA THR A 153 -9.95 32.00 -24.37
C THR A 153 -10.04 32.84 -25.65
N ARG A 154 -11.26 33.17 -26.10
CA ARG A 154 -11.50 34.08 -27.23
C ARG A 154 -11.00 35.50 -26.95
N ALA A 155 -11.07 35.97 -25.70
CA ALA A 155 -10.55 37.27 -25.30
C ALA A 155 -9.01 37.35 -25.34
N GLY A 156 -8.31 36.21 -25.17
CA GLY A 156 -6.85 36.10 -25.22
C GLY A 156 -6.21 35.45 -24.00
N ALA A 157 -7.00 34.94 -23.02
CA ALA A 157 -6.47 34.14 -21.93
C ALA A 157 -6.13 32.72 -22.38
N ILE A 158 -5.31 32.01 -21.60
CA ILE A 158 -5.02 30.59 -21.76
C ILE A 158 -5.66 29.83 -20.60
N ILE A 159 -6.64 28.97 -20.90
CA ILE A 159 -7.17 27.99 -19.96
C ILE A 159 -6.16 26.84 -19.85
N CYS A 160 -5.53 26.69 -18.68
CA CYS A 160 -4.49 25.68 -18.42
C CYS A 160 -4.81 24.95 -17.09
N PRO A 161 -5.85 24.10 -17.07
CA PRO A 161 -6.30 23.43 -15.84
C PRO A 161 -5.22 22.47 -15.31
N ALA A 162 -5.20 22.29 -13.99
CA ALA A 162 -4.27 21.37 -13.32
C ALA A 162 -4.68 19.90 -13.56
N MET A 163 -4.26 19.35 -14.71
CA MET A 163 -4.55 17.97 -15.13
C MET A 163 -3.24 17.14 -15.14
N PRO A 164 -3.08 16.13 -14.26
CA PRO A 164 -1.85 15.36 -14.14
C PRO A 164 -1.51 14.60 -15.43
N ALA A 165 -0.22 14.36 -15.65
CA ALA A 165 0.29 13.65 -16.81
C ALA A 165 1.07 12.41 -16.37
N PHE A 166 0.61 11.22 -16.77
CA PHE A 166 1.18 9.94 -16.32
C PHE A 166 2.21 9.34 -17.31
N TYR A 167 2.41 9.94 -18.49
CA TYR A 167 3.37 9.44 -19.49
C TYR A 167 4.83 9.49 -19.01
N THR A 168 5.10 10.30 -18.00
CA THR A 168 6.38 10.49 -17.29
C THR A 168 6.69 9.38 -16.28
N LYS A 169 5.70 8.56 -15.90
CA LYS A 169 5.77 7.65 -14.74
C LYS A 169 6.30 8.37 -13.48
N PRO A 170 5.56 9.38 -12.96
CA PRO A 170 5.98 10.10 -11.76
C PRO A 170 6.01 9.19 -10.53
N ASP A 171 7.13 9.19 -9.81
CA ASP A 171 7.31 8.39 -8.58
C ASP A 171 6.64 9.04 -7.35
N SER A 172 6.22 10.30 -7.44
CA SER A 172 5.56 11.02 -6.36
C SER A 172 4.50 12.05 -6.79
N ILE A 173 3.71 12.53 -5.82
CA ILE A 173 2.81 13.68 -6.00
C ILE A 173 3.60 14.97 -6.29
N ASP A 174 4.82 15.12 -5.76
CA ASP A 174 5.64 16.31 -6.01
C ASP A 174 6.11 16.38 -7.47
N ASP A 175 6.38 15.24 -8.12
CA ASP A 175 6.72 15.18 -9.55
C ASP A 175 5.54 15.59 -10.43
N LEU A 176 4.32 15.14 -10.09
CA LEU A 176 3.08 15.58 -10.74
C LEU A 176 2.86 17.10 -10.58
N VAL A 177 3.21 17.64 -9.42
CA VAL A 177 3.15 19.08 -9.15
C VAL A 177 4.22 19.83 -9.96
N ASP A 178 5.48 19.41 -9.95
CA ASP A 178 6.57 20.10 -10.67
C ASP A 178 6.44 20.01 -12.18
N GLN A 179 5.98 18.87 -12.72
CA GLN A 179 5.61 18.77 -14.13
C GLN A 179 4.46 19.73 -14.49
N MET A 180 3.49 19.92 -13.61
CA MET A 180 2.40 20.88 -13.82
C MET A 180 2.90 22.33 -13.78
N ILE A 181 3.73 22.70 -12.81
CA ILE A 181 4.32 24.04 -12.70
C ILE A 181 5.24 24.33 -13.89
N GLY A 182 6.10 23.39 -14.28
CA GLY A 182 6.95 23.48 -15.45
C GLY A 182 6.15 23.68 -16.74
N ARG A 183 5.05 22.94 -16.93
CA ARG A 183 4.15 23.10 -18.09
C ARG A 183 3.36 24.42 -18.08
N MET A 184 3.13 25.04 -16.92
CA MET A 184 2.59 26.40 -16.85
C MET A 184 3.66 27.48 -17.12
N LEU A 185 4.89 27.27 -16.67
CA LEU A 185 6.01 28.22 -16.87
C LEU A 185 6.59 28.18 -18.30
N ASP A 186 6.49 27.04 -18.98
CA ASP A 186 6.66 26.92 -20.43
C ASP A 186 5.83 27.98 -21.19
N LEU A 187 4.60 28.25 -20.75
CA LEU A 187 3.74 29.26 -21.37
C LEU A 187 4.33 30.67 -21.26
N PHE A 188 5.25 30.95 -20.32
CA PHE A 188 5.93 32.25 -20.16
C PHE A 188 7.34 32.26 -20.76
N ASN A 189 7.70 31.23 -21.51
CA ASN A 189 9.07 30.96 -21.96
C ASN A 189 10.05 30.97 -20.77
N ILE A 190 9.71 30.24 -19.71
CA ILE A 190 10.52 30.04 -18.50
C ILE A 190 10.72 28.53 -18.35
N ASP A 191 11.90 28.05 -18.73
CA ASP A 191 12.27 26.64 -18.48
C ASP A 191 12.65 26.48 -17.01
N THR A 192 12.14 25.44 -16.35
CA THR A 192 12.38 25.19 -14.93
C THR A 192 13.45 24.13 -14.70
N GLY A 193 13.62 23.21 -15.66
CA GLY A 193 14.52 22.05 -15.57
C GLY A 193 13.99 20.86 -14.76
N ASP A 194 12.77 20.92 -14.21
CA ASP A 194 12.29 19.95 -13.20
C ASP A 194 11.53 18.73 -13.77
N PHE A 195 11.30 18.63 -15.09
CA PHE A 195 10.48 17.53 -15.64
C PHE A 195 10.92 17.09 -17.05
N GLU A 196 10.66 15.83 -17.40
CA GLU A 196 10.98 15.32 -18.73
C GLU A 196 10.03 15.86 -19.82
N ARG A 197 10.64 16.40 -20.88
CA ARG A 197 9.93 16.90 -22.06
C ARG A 197 9.60 15.75 -23.02
N TRP A 198 8.33 15.59 -23.35
CA TRP A 198 7.84 14.54 -24.25
C TRP A 198 8.51 14.60 -25.63
N SER A 199 9.29 13.57 -25.97
CA SER A 199 10.01 13.42 -27.24
C SER A 199 9.32 12.46 -28.23
N GLY A 200 8.15 11.92 -27.85
CA GLY A 200 7.44 10.87 -28.57
C GLY A 200 7.74 9.47 -28.04
N PHE A 201 6.90 8.49 -28.38
CA PHE A 201 7.20 7.10 -28.09
C PHE A 201 8.49 6.67 -28.81
N GLN A 202 9.42 6.10 -28.05
CA GLN A 202 10.59 5.41 -28.59
C GLN A 202 10.12 4.26 -29.49
N LYS A 203 10.13 4.47 -30.80
CA LYS A 203 9.91 3.39 -31.75
C LYS A 203 11.14 2.50 -31.77
N GLU A 204 11.03 1.34 -31.12
CA GLU A 204 11.99 0.26 -31.33
C GLU A 204 12.12 -0.01 -32.83
N ASN A 205 13.33 0.12 -33.35
CA ASN A 205 13.61 -0.20 -34.74
C ASN A 205 13.72 -1.73 -34.87
N SER A 206 12.57 -2.40 -34.95
CA SER A 206 12.38 -3.85 -35.09
C SER A 206 12.86 -4.42 -36.44
N CYS A 207 13.92 -3.85 -37.01
CA CYS A 207 14.67 -4.39 -38.15
C CYS A 207 16.15 -3.95 -38.12
N LYS A 208 16.88 -4.23 -37.03
CA LYS A 208 18.36 -4.32 -37.07
C LYS A 208 18.87 -5.61 -36.45
N LEU A 209 19.01 -6.59 -37.36
CA LEU A 209 19.91 -7.74 -37.37
C LEU A 209 20.73 -8.01 -36.08
N ILE A 210 20.51 -9.18 -35.48
CA ILE A 210 21.40 -9.73 -34.44
C ILE A 210 22.81 -9.90 -35.04
N ARG A 211 23.72 -9.01 -34.68
CA ARG A 211 25.17 -9.19 -34.80
C ARG A 211 25.82 -8.70 -33.51
N GLY A 212 26.26 -9.65 -32.69
CA GLY A 212 26.64 -9.41 -31.31
C GLY A 212 27.82 -8.46 -31.15
N LYS A 213 27.65 -7.47 -30.26
CA LYS A 213 28.72 -6.70 -29.60
C LYS A 213 28.26 -6.27 -28.19
N ARG A 214 27.92 -7.25 -27.34
CA ARG A 214 27.76 -7.02 -25.89
C ARG A 214 27.91 -8.26 -24.99
N PHE A 215 27.90 -9.48 -25.54
CA PHE A 215 28.00 -10.72 -24.75
C PHE A 215 29.44 -11.22 -24.50
N GLU A 216 30.45 -10.69 -25.21
CA GLU A 216 31.86 -11.16 -25.10
C GLU A 216 32.69 -10.47 -24.02
N GLU A 217 32.23 -9.37 -23.42
CA GLU A 217 32.99 -8.64 -22.39
C GLU A 217 32.65 -9.10 -20.95
N GLU A 218 31.38 -9.34 -20.62
CA GLU A 218 30.98 -9.74 -19.26
C GLU A 218 31.36 -11.19 -18.92
N LEU A 219 31.21 -12.12 -19.88
CA LEU A 219 31.67 -13.51 -19.73
C LEU A 219 33.19 -13.59 -19.43
N ARG A 220 33.98 -12.69 -20.03
CA ARG A 220 35.44 -12.68 -19.91
C ARG A 220 35.95 -12.15 -18.56
N ILE A 221 35.10 -11.48 -17.80
CA ILE A 221 35.40 -10.99 -16.45
C ILE A 221 35.18 -12.10 -15.40
N ASN A 222 34.16 -12.95 -15.57
CA ASN A 222 33.84 -14.00 -14.59
C ASN A 222 34.75 -15.24 -14.67
N GLU A 223 35.18 -15.68 -15.85
CA GLU A 223 36.10 -16.84 -15.97
C GLU A 223 37.44 -16.63 -15.22
N ASN A 224 37.92 -15.37 -15.15
CA ASN A 224 39.16 -15.04 -14.44
C ASN A 224 39.01 -14.98 -12.91
N LYS A 225 37.79 -14.79 -12.38
CA LYS A 225 37.54 -14.88 -10.93
C LYS A 225 37.43 -16.33 -10.46
N LEU A 226 36.75 -17.19 -11.22
CA LEU A 226 36.50 -18.59 -10.86
C LEU A 226 37.77 -19.47 -10.83
N ARG A 227 38.86 -19.08 -11.51
CA ARG A 227 40.13 -19.83 -11.48
C ARG A 227 40.98 -19.63 -10.22
N ASN A 228 40.75 -18.58 -9.42
CA ASN A 228 41.63 -18.20 -8.31
C ASN A 228 41.12 -18.56 -6.90
N GLN A 229 40.05 -19.38 -6.78
CA GLN A 229 39.54 -19.85 -5.48
C GLN A 229 39.59 -21.38 -5.27
N GLN A 230 40.10 -22.17 -6.22
CA GLN A 230 40.26 -23.63 -6.05
C GLN A 230 41.59 -24.07 -5.39
N HIS A 231 42.24 -23.19 -4.63
CA HIS A 231 43.46 -23.48 -3.88
C HIS A 231 43.41 -22.94 -2.44
N TYR A 232 42.52 -23.48 -1.60
CA TYR A 232 42.75 -23.66 -0.15
C TYR A 232 41.76 -24.69 0.44
N ALA A 233 42.04 -25.16 1.66
CA ALA A 233 41.17 -25.98 2.50
C ALA A 233 40.72 -27.36 1.98
N CYS A 234 41.66 -28.32 1.94
CA CYS A 234 41.33 -29.74 2.16
C CYS A 234 42.22 -30.31 3.27
N SER A 235 41.64 -30.72 4.41
CA SER A 235 42.03 -31.90 5.24
C SER A 235 41.37 -31.88 6.63
N LYS A 236 41.27 -33.10 7.23
CA LYS A 236 40.88 -33.44 8.63
C LYS A 236 39.36 -33.40 8.92
N HIS A 237 38.70 -34.56 9.13
CA HIS A 237 38.63 -35.37 10.38
C HIS A 237 37.97 -34.59 11.55
N GLU A 238 37.02 -35.12 12.33
CA GLU A 238 36.62 -36.53 12.51
C GLU A 238 35.17 -36.72 13.02
N ASN A 239 34.76 -37.98 13.25
CA ASN A 239 33.41 -38.41 13.65
C ASN A 239 32.93 -37.91 15.02
N TYR A 240 31.61 -37.76 15.19
CA TYR A 240 30.86 -38.28 16.35
C TYR A 240 29.46 -38.76 15.92
N ASN A 241 28.87 -39.70 16.67
CA ASN A 241 27.66 -40.44 16.27
C ASN A 241 26.85 -40.89 17.50
N THR A 242 25.63 -40.36 17.70
CA THR A 242 24.67 -40.90 18.67
C THR A 242 23.22 -40.58 18.30
N SER A 243 22.35 -41.61 18.31
CA SER A 243 20.92 -41.50 17.96
C SER A 243 19.99 -41.33 19.16
N LEU A 244 18.81 -40.70 18.98
CA LEU A 244 17.48 -41.10 19.52
C LEU A 244 16.42 -40.19 18.84
N ILE A 245 15.56 -40.61 17.89
CA ILE A 245 14.41 -41.54 17.90
C ILE A 245 13.10 -40.94 18.47
N MET A 246 12.22 -40.48 17.56
CA MET A 246 10.77 -40.78 17.39
C MET A 246 10.22 -39.88 16.25
N ALA A 247 9.52 -40.28 15.17
CA ALA A 247 8.73 -41.47 14.80
C ALA A 247 7.39 -41.59 15.55
N LEU A 248 6.19 -41.73 14.94
CA LEU A 248 5.66 -41.71 13.55
C LEU A 248 4.34 -40.87 13.56
N VAL A 249 3.45 -40.70 12.57
CA VAL A 249 2.95 -41.40 11.34
C VAL A 249 2.52 -40.25 10.36
N SER A 250 2.54 -40.29 9.01
CA SER A 250 2.16 -41.31 8.01
C SER A 250 3.11 -41.40 6.80
N GLY A 251 3.16 -42.57 6.14
CA GLY A 251 4.15 -42.89 5.11
C GLY A 251 3.71 -42.57 3.66
N PRO A 252 4.66 -42.56 2.70
CA PRO A 252 4.41 -42.18 1.32
C PRO A 252 3.61 -43.27 0.57
N GLY A 253 2.46 -42.88 0.01
CA GLY A 253 1.75 -43.67 -0.99
C GLY A 253 2.56 -43.77 -2.27
N ARG A 254 2.78 -44.99 -2.79
CA ARG A 254 3.50 -45.22 -4.04
C ARG A 254 2.62 -44.95 -5.26
N ALA A 255 2.44 -43.68 -5.60
CA ALA A 255 2.13 -43.28 -6.98
C ALA A 255 3.43 -43.28 -7.82
N GLY A 256 3.32 -43.53 -9.13
CA GLY A 256 4.47 -43.50 -10.03
C GLY A 256 4.88 -42.06 -10.33
N SER A 257 6.15 -41.72 -10.16
CA SER A 257 6.65 -40.36 -10.40
C SER A 257 6.83 -40.05 -11.89
N THR A 258 5.72 -39.90 -12.62
CA THR A 258 5.68 -39.01 -13.77
C THR A 258 5.85 -37.59 -13.25
N ALA A 259 6.92 -36.89 -13.66
CA ALA A 259 7.07 -35.48 -13.32
C ALA A 259 5.88 -34.69 -13.87
N LEU A 260 5.34 -33.77 -13.07
CA LEU A 260 4.32 -32.83 -13.53
C LEU A 260 4.90 -31.97 -14.67
N PRO A 261 4.06 -31.53 -15.64
CA PRO A 261 4.42 -30.50 -16.61
C PRO A 261 5.10 -29.31 -15.93
N GLU A 262 5.98 -28.61 -16.65
CA GLU A 262 6.74 -27.46 -16.11
C GLU A 262 5.80 -26.36 -15.59
N GLU A 263 4.66 -26.16 -16.27
CA GLU A 263 3.52 -25.31 -15.90
C GLU A 263 2.81 -25.73 -14.59
N LEU A 264 3.06 -26.94 -14.08
CA LEU A 264 2.47 -27.52 -12.86
C LEU A 264 3.58 -27.91 -11.85
N GLN A 265 4.69 -27.18 -11.85
CA GLN A 265 5.69 -27.23 -10.78
C GLN A 265 5.55 -25.98 -9.89
N LEU A 266 6.00 -26.05 -8.64
CA LEU A 266 5.87 -24.95 -7.67
C LEU A 266 6.95 -23.89 -7.93
N ALA A 267 6.54 -22.66 -8.24
CA ALA A 267 7.42 -21.54 -8.55
C ALA A 267 8.00 -20.87 -7.27
N ILE A 268 8.77 -21.65 -6.50
CA ILE A 268 9.30 -21.28 -5.18
C ILE A 268 9.99 -19.90 -5.20
N GLU A 269 10.94 -19.67 -6.11
CA GLU A 269 11.73 -18.43 -6.10
C GLU A 269 10.89 -17.18 -6.47
N PRO A 270 10.01 -17.19 -7.50
CA PRO A 270 8.99 -16.15 -7.68
C PRO A 270 8.14 -15.90 -6.43
N HIS A 271 7.63 -16.93 -5.75
CA HIS A 271 6.81 -16.75 -4.54
C HIS A 271 7.59 -16.10 -3.37
N VAL A 272 8.87 -16.43 -3.22
CA VAL A 272 9.77 -15.82 -2.22
C VAL A 272 10.01 -14.35 -2.54
N LYS A 273 10.34 -14.04 -3.80
CA LYS A 273 10.50 -12.67 -4.32
C LYS A 273 9.21 -11.84 -4.13
N TYR A 274 8.05 -12.43 -4.41
CA TYR A 274 6.74 -11.80 -4.21
C TYR A 274 6.56 -11.37 -2.76
N ILE A 275 6.76 -12.28 -1.80
CA ILE A 275 6.61 -11.99 -0.36
C ILE A 275 7.61 -10.91 0.09
N GLN A 276 8.86 -10.95 -0.38
CA GLN A 276 9.86 -9.91 -0.11
C GLN A 276 9.46 -8.54 -0.68
N SER A 277 8.75 -8.49 -1.80
CA SER A 277 8.29 -7.23 -2.41
C SER A 277 7.17 -6.51 -1.65
N LEU A 278 6.42 -7.22 -0.78
CA LEU A 278 5.16 -6.70 -0.22
C LEU A 278 5.35 -5.48 0.67
N ASP A 279 6.48 -5.34 1.37
CA ASP A 279 6.79 -4.12 2.12
C ASP A 279 7.40 -3.03 1.24
N SER A 280 8.02 -3.33 0.09
CA SER A 280 8.66 -2.28 -0.72
C SER A 280 7.67 -1.34 -1.44
N ARG A 281 6.42 -1.77 -1.65
CA ARG A 281 5.41 -1.11 -2.49
C ARG A 281 4.61 -0.02 -1.75
N LYS A 282 5.31 0.87 -1.03
CA LYS A 282 4.69 1.91 -0.15
C LYS A 282 4.10 3.09 -0.92
N ASP A 283 4.25 3.09 -2.24
CA ASP A 283 3.64 3.97 -3.24
C ASP A 283 2.29 3.46 -3.77
N GLU A 284 1.99 2.17 -3.62
CA GLU A 284 0.73 1.56 -4.07
C GLU A 284 -0.44 1.82 -3.10
N LEU A 285 -1.64 2.03 -3.66
CA LEU A 285 -2.85 2.25 -2.86
C LEU A 285 -3.24 0.99 -2.06
N GLU A 286 -3.01 -0.16 -2.68
CA GLU A 286 -3.24 -1.51 -2.16
C GLU A 286 -2.44 -1.75 -0.87
N TYR A 287 -1.21 -1.23 -0.77
CA TYR A 287 -0.41 -1.29 0.45
C TYR A 287 -1.11 -0.53 1.59
N TRP A 288 -1.56 0.71 1.39
CA TRP A 288 -2.23 1.48 2.44
C TRP A 288 -3.64 0.95 2.77
N HIS A 289 -4.41 0.51 1.76
CA HIS A 289 -5.71 -0.14 1.97
C HIS A 289 -5.60 -1.41 2.83
N THR A 290 -4.50 -2.16 2.76
CA THR A 290 -4.25 -3.38 3.54
C THR A 290 -3.59 -3.13 4.91
N GLU A 291 -3.36 -1.87 5.31
CA GLU A 291 -2.67 -1.59 6.58
C GLU A 291 -3.41 -2.14 7.81
N HIS A 292 -4.74 -2.06 7.80
CA HIS A 292 -5.62 -2.61 8.83
C HIS A 292 -5.54 -4.14 9.00
N LEU A 293 -4.71 -4.83 8.21
CA LEU A 293 -4.39 -6.25 8.36
C LEU A 293 -2.88 -6.56 8.22
N ARG A 294 -1.99 -5.56 8.26
CA ARG A 294 -0.55 -5.69 7.97
C ARG A 294 0.14 -6.77 8.82
N LEU A 295 -0.10 -6.81 10.13
CA LEU A 295 0.50 -7.80 11.04
C LEU A 295 0.04 -9.24 10.73
N ASN A 296 -1.19 -9.42 10.24
CA ASN A 296 -1.66 -10.72 9.74
C ASN A 296 -0.99 -11.07 8.40
N GLY A 297 -0.83 -10.09 7.50
CA GLY A 297 -0.06 -10.24 6.26
C GLY A 297 1.39 -10.69 6.48
N LEU A 298 2.06 -10.11 7.48
CA LEU A 298 3.40 -10.52 7.90
C LEU A 298 3.42 -11.96 8.43
N TYR A 299 2.43 -12.35 9.23
CA TYR A 299 2.27 -13.73 9.68
C TYR A 299 2.07 -14.71 8.50
N TRP A 300 1.20 -14.39 7.53
CA TRP A 300 0.96 -15.23 6.35
C TRP A 300 2.22 -15.38 5.49
N GLY A 301 2.90 -14.27 5.18
CA GLY A 301 4.14 -14.27 4.40
C GLY A 301 5.26 -15.06 5.07
N LEU A 302 5.48 -14.83 6.37
CA LEU A 302 6.50 -15.57 7.13
C LEU A 302 6.18 -17.06 7.25
N THR A 303 4.90 -17.44 7.42
CA THR A 303 4.46 -18.84 7.45
C THR A 303 4.70 -19.52 6.10
N ALA A 304 4.35 -18.86 4.99
CA ALA A 304 4.61 -19.36 3.64
C ALA A 304 6.11 -19.55 3.38
N LEU A 305 6.96 -18.61 3.80
CA LEU A 305 8.42 -18.71 3.68
C LEU A 305 9.01 -19.89 4.49
N HIS A 306 8.45 -20.21 5.66
CA HIS A 306 8.83 -21.42 6.40
C HIS A 306 8.45 -22.70 5.64
N LEU A 307 7.23 -22.76 5.09
CA LEU A 307 6.76 -23.91 4.30
C LEU A 307 7.54 -24.10 2.99
N LEU A 308 8.00 -23.01 2.38
CA LEU A 308 8.86 -23.00 1.18
C LEU A 308 10.35 -23.30 1.49
N GLY A 309 10.73 -23.49 2.75
CA GLY A 309 12.12 -23.75 3.15
C GLY A 309 13.03 -22.53 2.94
N ARG A 310 12.53 -21.33 3.23
CA ARG A 310 13.22 -20.03 3.14
C ARG A 310 12.95 -19.15 4.37
N PRO A 311 13.08 -19.65 5.62
CA PRO A 311 12.69 -18.91 6.83
C PRO A 311 13.46 -17.58 6.98
N ASP A 312 14.74 -17.54 6.59
CA ASP A 312 15.60 -16.36 6.68
C ASP A 312 15.40 -15.32 5.55
N ALA A 313 14.37 -15.46 4.71
CA ALA A 313 14.15 -14.56 3.57
C ALA A 313 13.61 -13.17 3.95
N LEU A 314 13.15 -12.96 5.18
CA LEU A 314 12.80 -11.65 5.74
C LEU A 314 13.78 -11.25 6.84
N PRO A 315 14.10 -9.94 6.98
CA PRO A 315 15.02 -9.46 8.01
C PRO A 315 14.45 -9.68 9.42
N ARG A 316 14.99 -10.68 10.14
CA ARG A 316 14.52 -11.10 11.47
C ARG A 316 14.39 -9.94 12.46
N ARG A 317 15.36 -9.01 12.51
CA ARG A 317 15.32 -7.92 13.50
C ARG A 317 14.22 -6.91 13.19
N GLU A 318 14.14 -6.45 11.94
CA GLU A 318 13.08 -5.54 11.48
C GLU A 318 11.68 -6.16 11.64
N THR A 319 11.56 -7.49 11.43
CA THR A 319 10.34 -8.26 11.71
C THR A 319 9.94 -8.16 13.20
N ILE A 320 10.89 -8.38 14.12
CA ILE A 320 10.65 -8.27 15.57
C ILE A 320 10.30 -6.84 15.97
N ASP A 321 11.07 -5.85 15.48
CA ASP A 321 10.85 -4.44 15.80
C ASP A 321 9.49 -3.95 15.27
N PHE A 322 9.06 -4.35 14.07
CA PHE A 322 7.71 -4.04 13.58
C PHE A 322 6.62 -4.63 14.48
N VAL A 323 6.72 -5.92 14.82
CA VAL A 323 5.72 -6.60 15.67
C VAL A 323 5.63 -5.91 17.04
N LEU A 324 6.74 -5.68 17.72
CA LEU A 324 6.74 -5.07 19.06
C LEU A 324 6.29 -3.61 19.06
N ASN A 325 6.53 -2.85 17.98
CA ASN A 325 5.96 -1.51 17.79
C ASN A 325 4.43 -1.51 17.55
N CYS A 326 3.81 -2.67 17.35
CA CYS A 326 2.35 -2.82 17.31
C CYS A 326 1.75 -3.16 18.70
N GLN A 327 2.55 -3.34 19.75
CA GLN A 327 2.07 -3.70 21.09
C GLN A 327 1.60 -2.47 21.89
N HIS A 328 0.43 -2.59 22.53
CA HIS A 328 -0.17 -1.57 23.40
C HIS A 328 0.14 -1.79 24.88
N GLU A 329 0.01 -0.75 25.70
CA GLU A 329 0.18 -0.82 27.17
C GLU A 329 -0.77 -1.82 27.85
N ASN A 330 -1.93 -2.10 27.24
CA ASN A 330 -2.88 -3.11 27.74
C ASN A 330 -2.41 -4.56 27.51
N GLY A 331 -1.39 -4.77 26.67
CA GLY A 331 -0.80 -6.06 26.30
C GLY A 331 -1.14 -6.56 24.89
N GLY A 332 -2.25 -6.13 24.30
CA GLY A 332 -2.68 -6.54 22.98
C GLY A 332 -1.89 -5.88 21.85
N PHE A 333 -2.05 -6.40 20.62
CA PHE A 333 -1.41 -5.86 19.41
C PHE A 333 -2.43 -5.27 18.45
N GLY A 334 -2.05 -4.18 17.78
CA GLY A 334 -2.78 -3.62 16.64
C GLY A 334 -2.34 -4.19 15.29
N ALA A 335 -3.05 -3.84 14.21
CA ALA A 335 -2.73 -4.30 12.85
C ALA A 335 -1.42 -3.72 12.31
N ALA A 336 -1.08 -2.51 12.73
CA ALA A 336 0.14 -1.76 12.45
C ALA A 336 0.37 -0.76 13.61
N PRO A 337 1.54 -0.11 13.72
CA PRO A 337 1.79 0.85 14.79
C PRO A 337 0.75 1.99 14.79
N GLY A 338 0.09 2.19 15.93
CA GLY A 338 -0.98 3.18 16.10
C GLY A 338 -2.40 2.72 15.73
N HIS A 339 -2.60 1.47 15.29
CA HIS A 339 -3.93 0.85 15.14
C HIS A 339 -4.37 0.21 16.46
N ASP A 340 -5.67 0.17 16.75
CA ASP A 340 -6.22 -0.34 18.00
C ASP A 340 -5.92 -1.84 18.25
N ALA A 341 -5.78 -2.20 19.53
CA ALA A 341 -5.44 -3.56 19.94
C ALA A 341 -6.60 -4.54 19.75
N HIS A 342 -6.38 -5.62 18.98
CA HIS A 342 -7.39 -6.65 18.71
C HIS A 342 -6.80 -8.07 18.83
N LEU A 343 -7.64 -9.02 19.22
CA LEU A 343 -7.27 -10.41 19.48
C LEU A 343 -6.70 -11.11 18.23
N LEU A 344 -7.21 -10.80 17.03
CA LEU A 344 -6.69 -11.36 15.77
C LEU A 344 -5.24 -10.95 15.48
N TYR A 345 -4.87 -9.68 15.67
CA TYR A 345 -3.49 -9.24 15.47
C TYR A 345 -2.60 -9.76 16.61
N THR A 346 -3.14 -9.87 17.82
CA THR A 346 -2.46 -10.42 19.01
C THR A 346 -2.05 -11.89 18.81
N VAL A 347 -2.89 -12.74 18.19
CA VAL A 347 -2.47 -14.12 17.87
C VAL A 347 -1.40 -14.15 16.78
N SER A 348 -1.52 -13.36 15.71
CA SER A 348 -0.51 -13.25 14.65
C SER A 348 0.83 -12.77 15.19
N ALA A 349 0.84 -11.79 16.11
CA ALA A 349 2.03 -11.31 16.80
C ALA A 349 2.75 -12.44 17.56
N VAL A 350 2.01 -13.18 18.39
CA VAL A 350 2.55 -14.32 19.15
C VAL A 350 3.07 -15.42 18.20
N GLN A 351 2.36 -15.71 17.11
CA GLN A 351 2.78 -16.69 16.11
C GLN A 351 4.07 -16.27 15.39
N ILE A 352 4.19 -15.01 14.96
CA ILE A 352 5.44 -14.48 14.38
C ILE A 352 6.59 -14.59 15.38
N LEU A 353 6.39 -14.10 16.61
CA LEU A 353 7.42 -14.08 17.66
C LEU A 353 7.86 -15.49 18.09
N VAL A 354 6.99 -16.49 18.01
CA VAL A 354 7.39 -17.91 18.19
C VAL A 354 8.15 -18.43 16.98
N MET A 355 7.69 -18.18 15.74
CA MET A 355 8.38 -18.65 14.54
C MET A 355 9.80 -18.09 14.39
N VAL A 356 10.05 -16.84 14.80
CA VAL A 356 11.39 -16.23 14.76
C VAL A 356 12.20 -16.40 16.06
N ASP A 357 11.74 -17.20 17.03
CA ASP A 357 12.38 -17.42 18.33
C ASP A 357 12.69 -16.11 19.11
N ALA A 358 11.68 -15.26 19.25
CA ALA A 358 11.76 -13.91 19.85
C ALA A 358 10.76 -13.69 21.01
N VAL A 359 10.30 -14.77 21.66
CA VAL A 359 9.46 -14.67 22.87
C VAL A 359 10.22 -13.98 24.02
N GLU A 360 11.56 -14.04 24.04
CA GLU A 360 12.38 -13.30 25.01
C GLU A 360 12.42 -11.78 24.74
N ASP A 361 12.34 -11.34 23.47
CA ASP A 361 12.20 -9.92 23.13
C ASP A 361 10.82 -9.39 23.61
N LEU A 362 9.76 -10.19 23.46
CA LEU A 362 8.42 -9.88 24.00
C LEU A 362 8.38 -9.83 25.52
N GLU A 363 9.09 -10.74 26.20
CA GLU A 363 9.17 -10.76 27.67
C GLU A 363 9.91 -9.51 28.19
N LYS A 364 10.92 -9.01 27.47
CA LYS A 364 11.64 -7.77 27.79
C LYS A 364 10.86 -6.48 27.48
N ASN A 365 9.89 -6.52 26.56
CA ASN A 365 9.11 -5.34 26.20
C ASN A 365 8.24 -4.83 27.37
N LEU A 366 7.79 -3.57 27.30
CA LEU A 366 6.91 -2.94 28.30
C LEU A 366 7.39 -3.13 29.76
N ASP A 367 8.60 -2.62 30.06
CA ASP A 367 9.27 -2.74 31.37
C ASP A 367 9.41 -4.19 31.88
N GLY A 368 9.69 -5.14 30.97
CA GLY A 368 9.86 -6.56 31.32
C GLY A 368 8.55 -7.29 31.62
N LYS A 369 7.45 -6.88 30.98
CA LYS A 369 6.09 -7.43 31.22
C LYS A 369 5.30 -7.72 29.94
N GLY A 370 5.83 -7.42 28.75
CA GLY A 370 5.09 -7.48 27.49
C GLY A 370 4.39 -8.82 27.26
N LYS A 371 5.05 -9.93 27.59
CA LYS A 371 4.48 -11.29 27.54
C LYS A 371 3.33 -11.51 28.54
N ASP A 372 3.52 -11.17 29.81
CA ASP A 372 2.49 -11.34 30.85
C ASP A 372 1.25 -10.46 30.57
N LEU A 373 1.48 -9.27 29.99
CA LEU A 373 0.41 -8.38 29.54
C LEU A 373 -0.41 -8.99 28.38
N VAL A 374 0.21 -9.70 27.43
CA VAL A 374 -0.55 -10.48 26.40
C VAL A 374 -1.42 -11.55 27.07
N GLY A 375 -0.86 -12.30 28.02
CA GLY A 375 -1.60 -13.33 28.76
C GLY A 375 -2.81 -12.75 29.48
N LYS A 376 -2.63 -11.60 30.16
CA LYS A 376 -3.70 -10.86 30.81
C LYS A 376 -4.74 -10.33 29.82
N TYR A 377 -4.32 -9.67 28.74
CA TYR A 377 -5.21 -9.10 27.72
C TYR A 377 -6.15 -10.16 27.14
N LEU A 378 -5.61 -11.30 26.72
CA LEU A 378 -6.39 -12.41 26.19
C LEU A 378 -7.34 -13.03 27.23
N ALA A 379 -6.94 -13.08 28.51
CA ALA A 379 -7.79 -13.60 29.58
C ALA A 379 -8.92 -12.63 30.00
N ASP A 380 -8.67 -11.32 29.98
CA ASP A 380 -9.69 -10.30 30.27
C ASP A 380 -10.76 -10.21 29.17
N LEU A 381 -10.42 -10.58 27.93
CA LEU A 381 -11.38 -10.72 26.81
C LEU A 381 -12.30 -11.96 26.93
N GLN A 382 -12.07 -12.87 27.88
CA GLN A 382 -12.97 -14.02 28.05
C GLN A 382 -14.26 -13.62 28.78
N ASN A 383 -15.39 -13.83 28.13
CA ASN A 383 -16.71 -13.69 28.73
C ASN A 383 -16.92 -14.79 29.79
N LYS A 384 -16.99 -14.37 31.06
CA LYS A 384 -17.04 -15.27 32.22
C LYS A 384 -18.36 -16.02 32.37
N ASP A 385 -19.42 -15.61 31.68
CA ASP A 385 -20.74 -16.25 31.74
C ASP A 385 -20.97 -17.28 30.64
N THR A 386 -20.35 -17.13 29.46
CA THR A 386 -20.49 -18.01 28.29
C THR A 386 -19.25 -18.84 27.96
N GLY A 387 -18.05 -18.36 28.29
CA GLY A 387 -16.75 -18.95 27.88
C GLY A 387 -16.21 -18.47 26.52
N THR A 388 -16.97 -17.63 25.79
CA THR A 388 -16.52 -16.97 24.55
C THR A 388 -15.42 -15.94 24.81
N PHE A 389 -14.79 -15.47 23.73
CA PHE A 389 -13.86 -14.35 23.75
C PHE A 389 -14.40 -13.22 22.87
N ALA A 390 -14.30 -11.99 23.34
CA ALA A 390 -14.51 -10.81 22.53
C ALA A 390 -13.27 -10.55 21.63
N GLY A 391 -13.46 -9.97 20.45
CA GLY A 391 -12.35 -9.54 19.58
C GLY A 391 -11.51 -8.41 20.20
N ASP A 392 -12.16 -7.48 20.88
CA ASP A 392 -11.61 -6.31 21.57
C ASP A 392 -12.61 -5.80 22.64
N GLU A 393 -12.47 -4.55 23.09
CA GLU A 393 -13.36 -3.92 24.06
C GLU A 393 -14.79 -3.60 23.55
N TRP A 394 -15.04 -3.68 22.24
CA TRP A 394 -16.36 -3.41 21.63
C TRP A 394 -17.29 -4.64 21.61
N GLY A 395 -16.76 -5.83 21.89
CA GLY A 395 -17.58 -7.00 22.25
C GLY A 395 -18.16 -7.82 21.08
N GLU A 396 -17.54 -7.84 19.90
CA GLU A 396 -17.84 -8.89 18.90
C GLU A 396 -17.41 -10.26 19.46
N GLU A 397 -18.32 -11.24 19.49
CA GLU A 397 -18.00 -12.63 19.85
C GLU A 397 -18.13 -13.57 18.64
N ASP A 398 -17.09 -14.37 18.35
CA ASP A 398 -17.03 -15.31 17.23
C ASP A 398 -16.19 -16.56 17.60
N THR A 399 -16.52 -17.74 17.05
CA THR A 399 -15.71 -18.96 17.19
C THR A 399 -14.26 -18.83 16.67
N ARG A 400 -13.99 -17.87 15.77
CA ARG A 400 -12.64 -17.39 15.40
C ARG A 400 -11.83 -16.93 16.62
N PHE A 401 -12.44 -16.21 17.56
CA PHE A 401 -11.76 -15.64 18.72
C PHE A 401 -11.45 -16.70 19.79
N LEU A 402 -12.35 -17.69 19.95
CA LEU A 402 -12.08 -18.91 20.73
C LEU A 402 -10.81 -19.64 20.25
N TYR A 403 -10.65 -19.81 18.93
CA TYR A 403 -9.42 -20.39 18.36
C TYR A 403 -8.19 -19.52 18.62
N ALA A 404 -8.26 -18.24 18.27
CA ALA A 404 -7.12 -17.34 18.33
C ALA A 404 -6.61 -17.10 19.76
N ALA A 405 -7.52 -16.95 20.74
CA ALA A 405 -7.16 -16.85 22.15
C ALA A 405 -6.45 -18.12 22.65
N LEU A 406 -7.05 -19.30 22.45
CA LEU A 406 -6.46 -20.56 22.90
C LEU A 406 -5.14 -20.87 22.16
N ASN A 407 -4.99 -20.46 20.90
CA ASN A 407 -3.75 -20.61 20.16
C ASN A 407 -2.61 -19.78 20.78
N ALA A 408 -2.81 -18.47 20.94
CA ALA A 408 -1.83 -17.59 21.57
C ALA A 408 -1.52 -17.98 23.02
N LEU A 409 -2.54 -18.29 23.83
CA LEU A 409 -2.36 -18.76 25.21
C LEU A 409 -1.67 -20.12 25.28
N SER A 410 -1.86 -21.03 24.31
CA SER A 410 -1.11 -22.30 24.25
C SER A 410 0.37 -22.07 23.93
N LEU A 411 0.65 -21.19 22.96
CA LEU A 411 2.01 -20.83 22.53
C LEU A 411 2.81 -20.13 23.65
N LEU A 412 2.16 -19.29 24.46
CA LEU A 412 2.76 -18.63 25.63
C LEU A 412 2.68 -19.46 26.94
N HIS A 413 2.07 -20.66 26.90
CA HIS A 413 1.82 -21.56 28.03
C HIS A 413 0.89 -20.98 29.15
N PHE A 414 0.03 -20.04 28.76
CA PHE A 414 -0.93 -19.31 29.60
C PHE A 414 -2.38 -19.82 29.51
N LEU A 415 -2.64 -21.01 28.94
CA LEU A 415 -3.99 -21.63 28.95
C LEU A 415 -4.64 -21.74 30.33
N HIS A 416 -3.85 -21.68 31.42
CA HIS A 416 -4.32 -21.72 32.80
C HIS A 416 -4.96 -20.40 33.28
N LEU A 417 -4.92 -19.32 32.48
CA LEU A 417 -5.55 -18.03 32.80
C LEU A 417 -7.04 -17.97 32.41
N VAL A 418 -7.54 -18.95 31.67
CA VAL A 418 -8.89 -18.95 31.06
C VAL A 418 -9.66 -20.24 31.35
N ASP A 419 -10.99 -20.16 31.32
CA ASP A 419 -11.87 -21.32 31.45
C ASP A 419 -11.98 -22.06 30.11
N VAL A 420 -11.06 -23.02 29.90
CA VAL A 420 -10.97 -23.84 28.68
C VAL A 420 -12.17 -24.78 28.55
N ASP A 421 -12.67 -25.36 29.65
CA ASP A 421 -13.83 -26.27 29.59
C ASP A 421 -15.09 -25.50 29.19
N LYS A 422 -15.26 -24.26 29.64
CA LYS A 422 -16.39 -23.41 29.23
C LYS A 422 -16.29 -22.96 27.77
N ALA A 423 -15.09 -22.62 27.30
CA ALA A 423 -14.82 -22.38 25.88
C ALA A 423 -15.18 -23.62 25.02
N VAL A 424 -14.81 -24.83 25.44
CA VAL A 424 -15.17 -26.09 24.78
C VAL A 424 -16.69 -26.30 24.78
N ASN A 425 -17.37 -26.05 25.90
CA ASN A 425 -18.83 -26.18 25.99
C ASN A 425 -19.58 -25.22 25.04
N TYR A 426 -19.06 -24.01 24.81
CA TYR A 426 -19.60 -23.10 23.80
C TYR A 426 -19.36 -23.59 22.37
N ILE A 427 -18.18 -24.13 22.06
CA ILE A 427 -17.91 -24.73 20.74
C ILE A 427 -18.88 -25.90 20.48
N VAL A 428 -19.16 -26.72 21.50
CA VAL A 428 -20.15 -27.81 21.40
C VAL A 428 -21.57 -27.30 21.13
N SER A 429 -21.98 -26.15 21.67
CA SER A 429 -23.29 -25.55 21.34
C SER A 429 -23.35 -24.88 19.97
N CYS A 430 -22.20 -24.66 19.31
CA CYS A 430 -22.09 -24.22 17.92
C CYS A 430 -22.18 -25.36 16.89
N ALA A 431 -22.30 -26.62 17.31
CA ALA A 431 -22.33 -27.79 16.43
C ALA A 431 -23.70 -27.99 15.74
N ASN A 432 -23.70 -28.08 14.42
CA ASN A 432 -24.90 -28.12 13.59
C ASN A 432 -25.42 -29.53 13.27
N PHE A 433 -26.63 -29.59 12.69
CA PHE A 433 -27.28 -30.84 12.27
C PHE A 433 -26.42 -31.65 11.27
N ASP A 434 -25.61 -30.98 10.47
CA ASP A 434 -24.70 -31.52 9.47
C ASP A 434 -23.30 -31.89 10.03
N GLY A 435 -23.04 -31.54 11.29
CA GLY A 435 -21.77 -31.81 11.99
C GLY A 435 -20.72 -30.71 11.84
N GLY A 436 -20.99 -29.67 11.04
CA GLY A 436 -20.19 -28.45 10.97
C GLY A 436 -20.42 -27.52 12.16
N TYR A 437 -19.76 -26.36 12.10
CA TYR A 437 -19.78 -25.32 13.12
C TYR A 437 -19.94 -23.94 12.46
N GLY A 438 -20.73 -23.07 13.10
CA GLY A 438 -20.92 -21.67 12.69
C GLY A 438 -20.13 -20.67 13.56
N VAL A 439 -20.42 -19.39 13.35
CA VAL A 439 -19.87 -18.26 14.15
C VAL A 439 -20.38 -18.29 15.59
N SER A 440 -21.60 -18.77 15.80
CA SER A 440 -22.30 -18.84 17.09
C SER A 440 -23.40 -19.93 17.04
N PRO A 441 -24.04 -20.28 18.18
CA PRO A 441 -25.06 -21.33 18.24
C PRO A 441 -26.23 -21.09 17.27
N GLY A 442 -26.41 -22.02 16.32
CA GLY A 442 -27.45 -21.95 15.29
C GLY A 442 -27.07 -21.17 14.02
N ALA A 443 -25.85 -20.63 13.91
CA ALA A 443 -25.34 -20.07 12.66
C ALA A 443 -24.92 -21.17 11.66
N GLU A 444 -24.94 -20.86 10.36
CA GLU A 444 -24.61 -21.81 9.28
C GLU A 444 -23.19 -22.40 9.41
N SER A 445 -23.04 -23.69 9.08
CA SER A 445 -21.75 -24.37 8.97
C SER A 445 -20.89 -23.77 7.85
N HIS A 446 -19.65 -23.39 8.17
CA HIS A 446 -18.70 -22.80 7.22
C HIS A 446 -17.27 -23.28 7.49
N SER A 447 -16.47 -23.50 6.44
CA SER A 447 -15.16 -24.17 6.58
C SER A 447 -14.16 -23.42 7.47
N GLY A 448 -14.15 -22.09 7.44
CA GLY A 448 -13.30 -21.27 8.33
C GLY A 448 -13.69 -21.40 9.81
N GLN A 449 -14.99 -21.39 10.11
CA GLN A 449 -15.52 -21.58 11.47
C GLN A 449 -15.33 -23.02 11.96
N ILE A 450 -15.43 -24.01 11.07
CA ILE A 450 -15.08 -25.41 11.35
C ILE A 450 -13.60 -25.53 11.68
N PHE A 451 -12.70 -24.92 10.89
CA PHE A 451 -11.27 -24.92 11.18
C PHE A 451 -10.98 -24.28 12.54
N ALA A 452 -11.59 -23.13 12.86
CA ALA A 452 -11.43 -22.47 14.15
C ALA A 452 -11.89 -23.38 15.31
N CYS A 453 -13.09 -23.95 15.20
CA CYS A 453 -13.64 -24.85 16.22
C CYS A 453 -12.77 -26.11 16.41
N LEU A 454 -12.34 -26.76 15.34
CA LEU A 454 -11.46 -27.93 15.41
C LEU A 454 -10.05 -27.56 15.92
N GLY A 455 -9.51 -26.40 15.57
CA GLY A 455 -8.23 -25.91 16.09
C GLY A 455 -8.30 -25.67 17.60
N ALA A 456 -9.36 -25.00 18.07
CA ALA A 456 -9.62 -24.76 19.48
C ALA A 456 -9.80 -26.07 20.26
N LEU A 457 -10.60 -27.01 19.74
CA LEU A 457 -10.78 -28.34 20.33
C LEU A 457 -9.49 -29.17 20.30
N SER A 458 -8.63 -29.02 19.28
CA SER A 458 -7.32 -29.69 19.22
C SER A 458 -6.38 -29.19 20.31
N ILE A 459 -6.32 -27.86 20.51
CA ILE A 459 -5.52 -27.22 21.58
C ILE A 459 -6.02 -27.64 22.96
N ALA A 460 -7.34 -27.62 23.16
CA ALA A 460 -7.99 -28.09 24.39
C ALA A 460 -7.89 -29.62 24.60
N LYS A 461 -7.42 -30.38 23.59
CA LYS A 461 -7.38 -31.86 23.56
C LYS A 461 -8.77 -32.50 23.69
N ARG A 462 -9.81 -31.80 23.19
CA ARG A 462 -11.23 -32.16 23.26
C ARG A 462 -11.87 -32.54 21.92
N ILE A 463 -11.09 -33.10 20.98
CA ILE A 463 -11.61 -33.62 19.70
C ILE A 463 -12.59 -34.81 19.90
N ASP A 464 -12.65 -35.41 21.10
CA ASP A 464 -13.65 -36.43 21.47
C ASP A 464 -15.11 -35.98 21.34
N VAL A 465 -15.38 -34.67 21.39
CA VAL A 465 -16.76 -34.13 21.26
C VAL A 465 -17.24 -34.05 19.81
N VAL A 466 -16.35 -34.24 18.83
CA VAL A 466 -16.64 -34.02 17.41
C VAL A 466 -17.29 -35.26 16.80
N ASN A 467 -18.37 -35.07 16.04
CA ASN A 467 -18.94 -36.15 15.22
C ASN A 467 -18.11 -36.32 13.93
N ILE A 468 -16.93 -36.94 14.07
CA ILE A 468 -15.88 -37.07 13.05
C ILE A 468 -16.43 -37.55 11.70
N ASP A 469 -17.23 -38.63 11.67
CA ASP A 469 -17.71 -39.19 10.40
C ASP A 469 -18.83 -38.40 9.75
N LYS A 470 -19.58 -37.58 10.50
CA LYS A 470 -20.57 -36.66 9.92
C LYS A 470 -19.87 -35.42 9.36
N LEU A 471 -19.00 -34.80 10.15
CA LEU A 471 -18.21 -33.64 9.74
C LEU A 471 -17.28 -33.96 8.55
N GLY A 472 -16.63 -35.12 8.57
CA GLY A 472 -15.79 -35.60 7.49
C GLY A 472 -16.52 -35.67 6.15
N ARG A 473 -17.82 -36.05 6.14
CA ARG A 473 -18.65 -36.04 4.92
C ARG A 473 -18.94 -34.62 4.46
N TRP A 474 -19.35 -33.73 5.37
CA TRP A 474 -19.62 -32.33 5.03
C TRP A 474 -18.40 -31.66 4.37
N LEU A 475 -17.21 -31.96 4.89
CA LEU A 475 -15.92 -31.47 4.42
C LEU A 475 -15.49 -32.14 3.10
N SER A 476 -15.64 -33.45 2.91
CA SER A 476 -15.27 -34.11 1.64
C SER A 476 -16.16 -33.65 0.48
N GLU A 477 -17.45 -33.43 0.74
CA GLU A 477 -18.42 -32.89 -0.22
C GLU A 477 -18.17 -31.40 -0.58
N ARG A 478 -17.12 -30.76 -0.03
CA ARG A 478 -16.63 -29.45 -0.49
C ARG A 478 -15.79 -29.54 -1.76
N GLN A 479 -15.31 -30.73 -2.15
CA GLN A 479 -14.48 -30.87 -3.35
C GLN A 479 -15.33 -30.86 -4.61
N VAL A 480 -15.08 -29.91 -5.50
CA VAL A 480 -15.79 -29.77 -6.78
C VAL A 480 -15.02 -30.43 -7.93
N GLU A 481 -15.63 -30.51 -9.11
CA GLU A 481 -15.12 -31.32 -10.23
C GLU A 481 -13.68 -30.98 -10.65
N CYS A 482 -13.32 -29.69 -10.61
CA CYS A 482 -11.99 -29.17 -10.97
C CYS A 482 -10.86 -29.62 -10.01
N GLY A 483 -11.21 -30.04 -8.78
CA GLY A 483 -10.30 -30.43 -7.72
C GLY A 483 -10.21 -29.49 -6.52
N GLY A 484 -10.65 -28.24 -6.67
CA GLY A 484 -10.69 -27.25 -5.60
C GLY A 484 -11.75 -27.54 -4.53
N LEU A 485 -11.67 -26.82 -3.41
CA LEU A 485 -12.55 -26.97 -2.24
C LEU A 485 -13.29 -25.65 -1.99
N ASN A 486 -14.58 -25.70 -1.71
CA ASN A 486 -15.40 -24.50 -1.41
C ASN A 486 -15.74 -24.33 0.08
N GLY A 487 -16.11 -23.12 0.48
CA GLY A 487 -16.30 -22.76 1.90
C GLY A 487 -17.57 -23.33 2.54
N ARG A 488 -18.59 -23.59 1.72
CA ARG A 488 -19.92 -24.16 2.04
C ARG A 488 -20.61 -24.58 0.72
N PRO A 489 -21.74 -25.30 0.74
CA PRO A 489 -22.51 -25.61 -0.46
C PRO A 489 -22.83 -24.38 -1.33
N GLU A 490 -22.96 -24.59 -2.64
CA GLU A 490 -23.31 -23.57 -3.65
C GLU A 490 -22.38 -22.33 -3.67
N LYS A 491 -21.11 -22.51 -3.27
CA LYS A 491 -20.03 -21.54 -3.47
C LYS A 491 -18.95 -22.07 -4.42
N VAL A 492 -18.23 -21.13 -5.02
CA VAL A 492 -17.00 -21.43 -5.78
C VAL A 492 -15.93 -21.98 -4.84
N GLU A 493 -15.08 -22.81 -5.42
CA GLU A 493 -13.80 -23.25 -4.90
C GLU A 493 -12.85 -22.08 -4.64
N ASP A 494 -11.89 -22.27 -3.72
CA ASP A 494 -10.92 -21.24 -3.31
C ASP A 494 -9.65 -21.89 -2.75
N VAL A 495 -8.47 -21.30 -2.96
CA VAL A 495 -7.22 -21.73 -2.29
C VAL A 495 -7.31 -21.58 -0.76
N CYS A 496 -7.97 -20.54 -0.24
CA CYS A 496 -8.15 -20.33 1.19
C CYS A 496 -9.07 -21.39 1.81
N TYR A 497 -10.21 -21.71 1.18
CA TYR A 497 -11.07 -22.82 1.61
C TYR A 497 -10.36 -24.16 1.47
N SER A 498 -9.45 -24.32 0.51
CA SER A 498 -8.63 -25.51 0.37
C SER A 498 -7.76 -25.75 1.60
N TRP A 499 -7.12 -24.71 2.15
CA TRP A 499 -6.41 -24.80 3.44
C TRP A 499 -7.37 -25.11 4.61
N TRP A 500 -8.49 -24.39 4.75
CA TRP A 500 -9.41 -24.58 5.87
C TRP A 500 -10.04 -25.99 5.89
N VAL A 501 -10.47 -26.50 4.73
CA VAL A 501 -11.11 -27.82 4.60
C VAL A 501 -10.10 -28.95 4.72
N ALA A 502 -8.96 -28.90 4.01
CA ALA A 502 -7.97 -29.97 4.06
C ALA A 502 -7.35 -30.09 5.47
N THR A 503 -7.06 -28.96 6.13
CA THR A 503 -6.52 -28.98 7.51
C THR A 503 -7.57 -29.46 8.52
N SER A 504 -8.84 -29.09 8.35
CA SER A 504 -9.96 -29.65 9.15
C SER A 504 -10.08 -31.17 8.99
N LEU A 505 -10.00 -31.67 7.76
CA LEU A 505 -9.97 -33.11 7.47
C LEU A 505 -8.72 -33.81 8.05
N ALA A 506 -7.57 -33.12 8.10
CA ALA A 506 -6.36 -33.65 8.72
C ALA A 506 -6.52 -33.80 10.25
N MET A 507 -7.04 -32.77 10.95
CA MET A 507 -7.28 -32.79 12.40
C MET A 507 -8.17 -33.96 12.85
N ILE A 508 -9.17 -34.34 12.04
CA ILE A 508 -10.10 -35.45 12.35
C ILE A 508 -9.69 -36.79 11.72
N GLY A 509 -8.52 -36.89 11.08
CA GLY A 509 -8.02 -38.14 10.48
C GLY A 509 -8.84 -38.61 9.26
N ARG A 510 -9.30 -37.67 8.42
CA ARG A 510 -10.15 -37.90 7.24
C ARG A 510 -9.63 -37.26 5.94
N LEU A 511 -8.40 -36.74 5.92
CA LEU A 511 -7.79 -36.15 4.70
C LEU A 511 -7.79 -37.08 3.47
N HIS A 512 -7.83 -38.40 3.68
CA HIS A 512 -7.94 -39.40 2.61
C HIS A 512 -9.35 -39.54 2.00
N TRP A 513 -10.31 -38.68 2.35
CA TRP A 513 -11.66 -38.62 1.76
C TRP A 513 -11.79 -37.60 0.61
N ILE A 514 -10.72 -36.88 0.28
CA ILE A 514 -10.64 -36.00 -0.89
C ILE A 514 -9.53 -36.45 -1.85
N ASP A 515 -9.67 -36.11 -3.12
CA ASP A 515 -8.67 -36.36 -4.16
C ASP A 515 -7.54 -35.33 -4.04
N GLY A 516 -6.45 -35.75 -3.38
CA GLY A 516 -5.27 -34.91 -3.16
C GLY A 516 -4.47 -34.60 -4.43
N GLU A 517 -4.56 -35.42 -5.48
CA GLU A 517 -3.89 -35.16 -6.76
C GLU A 517 -4.62 -34.05 -7.51
N LYS A 518 -5.95 -34.15 -7.60
CA LYS A 518 -6.81 -33.06 -8.10
C LYS A 518 -6.64 -31.76 -7.33
N LEU A 519 -6.60 -31.82 -5.99
CA LEU A 519 -6.42 -30.61 -5.17
C LEU A 519 -5.06 -29.94 -5.42
N THR A 520 -3.99 -30.74 -5.51
CA THR A 520 -2.65 -30.24 -5.84
C THR A 520 -2.65 -29.58 -7.23
N ASN A 521 -3.27 -30.21 -8.22
CA ASN A 521 -3.42 -29.69 -9.59
C ASN A 521 -4.39 -28.50 -9.71
N PHE A 522 -5.22 -28.23 -8.70
CA PHE A 522 -6.02 -27.00 -8.60
C PHE A 522 -5.15 -25.85 -8.07
N ILE A 523 -4.55 -26.03 -6.89
CA ILE A 523 -3.73 -24.99 -6.22
C ILE A 523 -2.59 -24.53 -7.13
N LEU A 524 -1.87 -25.45 -7.79
CA LEU A 524 -0.74 -25.12 -8.68
C LEU A 524 -1.14 -24.36 -9.97
N LYS A 525 -2.43 -24.28 -10.33
CA LYS A 525 -2.90 -23.46 -11.47
C LYS A 525 -3.19 -22.00 -11.10
N CYS A 526 -3.31 -21.71 -9.81
CA CYS A 526 -3.63 -20.38 -9.31
C CYS A 526 -2.40 -19.65 -8.75
N GLN A 527 -1.21 -20.24 -8.96
CA GLN A 527 0.07 -19.60 -8.73
C GLN A 527 0.42 -18.67 -9.89
N ASP A 528 1.05 -17.53 -9.63
CA ASP A 528 1.77 -16.80 -10.67
C ASP A 528 3.20 -17.36 -10.77
N THR A 529 3.63 -17.73 -11.98
CA THR A 529 4.95 -18.36 -12.23
C THR A 529 6.04 -17.36 -12.62
N GLU A 530 5.72 -16.10 -12.91
CA GLU A 530 6.67 -15.06 -13.31
C GLU A 530 6.93 -14.05 -12.19
N GLU A 531 5.87 -13.49 -11.59
CA GLU A 531 5.96 -12.52 -10.48
C GLU A 531 5.72 -13.13 -9.11
N GLY A 532 5.03 -14.28 -9.04
CA GLY A 532 4.82 -15.04 -7.81
C GLY A 532 3.56 -14.67 -7.01
N GLY A 533 3.29 -15.47 -5.97
CA GLY A 533 2.05 -15.42 -5.21
C GLY A 533 1.01 -16.43 -5.71
N PHE A 534 -0.14 -16.47 -5.04
CA PHE A 534 -1.31 -17.27 -5.41
C PHE A 534 -2.55 -16.38 -5.38
N ALA A 535 -3.49 -16.63 -6.29
CA ALA A 535 -4.83 -16.06 -6.29
C ALA A 535 -5.87 -17.08 -5.79
N ASP A 536 -7.07 -16.61 -5.48
CA ASP A 536 -8.17 -17.42 -4.93
C ASP A 536 -8.64 -18.56 -5.86
N CYS A 537 -8.44 -18.39 -7.18
CA CYS A 537 -9.00 -19.14 -8.32
C CYS A 537 -10.39 -18.65 -8.82
#